data_AF-A0A1B6DCB0-F1
#
_entry.id   AF-A0A1B6DCB0-F1
#
_cell.length_a   1.000
_cell.length_b   1.000
_cell.length_c   1.000
_cell.angle_alpha   90.00
_cell.angle_beta   90.00
_cell.angle_gamma   90.00
#
_symmetry.space_group_name_H-M   'P 1'
#
loop_
_entity.id
_entity.type
_entity.pdbx_description
1 polymer ?
#
loop_
_entity_poly.entity_id
_entity_poly.type
_entity_poly.pdbx_seq_one_letter_code
_entity_poly.pdbx_strand_id
1 'polypeptide(L)'
;MLKMRVYDDDNGKGQRLSVMQKDYEVLCISQITLYHSIKGNKPDFHTAMLPKYSRDFFNKFIEKMKNFYKPEKIKVGAFGTHSVLSLHNEGPFTIVFESPTKRSNNTMKCG
;
A
#
# COMPACT_ATOMS: atom_id res chain seq x y z
N MET A 1 1.72 -8.12 2.84
CA MET A 1 2.43 -6.84 3.08
C MET A 1 3.34 -6.90 4.31
N LEU A 2 2.85 -7.17 5.53
CA LEU A 2 3.66 -7.10 6.77
C LEU A 2 4.97 -7.93 6.77
N LYS A 3 4.99 -9.08 6.11
CA LYS A 3 6.17 -9.96 6.00
C LYS A 3 7.08 -9.64 4.81
N MET A 4 6.76 -8.59 4.04
CA MET A 4 7.55 -8.20 2.87
C MET A 4 8.93 -7.72 3.32
N ARG A 5 9.97 -8.24 2.69
CA ARG A 5 11.35 -7.91 3.01
C ARG A 5 11.76 -6.70 2.18
N VAL A 6 11.91 -5.55 2.81
CA VAL A 6 12.22 -4.26 2.17
C VAL A 6 13.31 -3.48 2.89
N TYR A 7 13.75 -3.98 4.05
CA TYR A 7 14.80 -3.35 4.85
C TYR A 7 16.06 -4.20 4.80
N ASP A 8 17.20 -3.52 4.88
CA ASP A 8 18.50 -4.18 4.99
C ASP A 8 18.65 -4.85 6.36
N ASP A 9 19.45 -5.91 6.37
CA ASP A 9 19.96 -6.50 7.61
C ASP A 9 21.09 -5.65 8.20
N ASP A 10 21.57 -6.02 9.39
CA ASP A 10 22.59 -5.25 10.11
C ASP A 10 23.96 -5.24 9.40
N ASN A 11 24.14 -6.07 8.36
CA ASN A 11 25.33 -6.10 7.51
C ASN A 11 25.17 -5.23 6.25
N GLY A 12 24.06 -4.51 6.11
CA GLY A 12 23.75 -3.66 4.96
C GLY A 12 23.50 -4.45 3.67
N LYS A 13 23.22 -5.76 3.74
CA LYS A 13 23.12 -6.62 2.56
C LYS A 13 21.66 -6.91 2.16
N GLY A 14 21.05 -5.92 1.51
CA GLY A 14 19.85 -6.08 0.69
C GLY A 14 18.55 -6.31 1.45
N GLN A 15 17.43 -6.23 0.73
CA GLN A 15 16.07 -6.27 1.27
C GLN A 15 15.69 -7.64 1.86
N ARG A 16 16.08 -7.88 3.11
CA ARG A 16 15.98 -9.18 3.81
C ARG A 16 15.09 -9.15 5.03
N LEU A 17 14.91 -7.99 5.63
CA LEU A 17 14.08 -7.81 6.82
C LEU A 17 12.75 -7.14 6.48
N SER A 18 11.71 -7.59 7.17
CA SER A 18 10.37 -7.01 7.10
C SER A 18 10.15 -5.94 8.16
N VAL A 19 9.07 -5.16 8.00
CA VAL A 19 8.68 -4.13 8.98
C VAL A 19 8.51 -4.71 10.38
N MET A 20 8.00 -5.95 10.47
CA MET A 20 7.83 -6.67 11.73
C MET A 20 9.16 -7.03 12.39
N GLN A 21 10.16 -7.41 11.59
CA GLN A 21 11.48 -7.80 12.10
C GLN A 21 12.30 -6.59 12.56
N LYS A 22 12.08 -5.42 11.96
CA LYS A 22 12.68 -4.16 12.40
C LYS A 22 11.92 -3.47 13.53
N ASP A 23 10.78 -4.03 13.96
CA ASP A 23 9.85 -3.42 14.92
C ASP A 23 9.42 -1.98 14.54
N TYR A 24 9.32 -1.71 13.24
CA TYR A 24 8.94 -0.39 12.71
C TYR A 24 7.42 -0.20 12.67
N GLU A 25 6.99 1.05 12.53
CA GLU A 25 5.58 1.41 12.42
C GLU A 25 5.08 1.34 10.97
N VAL A 26 3.76 1.16 10.81
CA VAL A 26 3.08 1.18 9.51
C VAL A 26 2.01 2.26 9.55
N LEU A 27 2.10 3.24 8.66
CA LEU A 27 1.04 4.22 8.43
C LEU A 27 0.15 3.79 7.26
N CYS A 28 -1.13 3.56 7.54
CA CYS A 28 -2.13 3.23 6.52
C CYS A 28 -2.96 4.47 6.16
N ILE A 29 -2.91 4.88 4.89
CA ILE A 29 -3.71 5.97 4.32
C ILE A 29 -4.62 5.40 3.24
N SER A 30 -5.92 5.72 3.30
CA SER A 30 -6.86 5.34 2.25
C SER A 30 -6.63 6.17 0.98
N GLN A 31 -6.33 5.53 -0.16
CA GLN A 31 -6.07 6.23 -1.42
C GLN A 31 -6.90 5.66 -2.58
N ILE A 32 -8.08 6.23 -2.82
CA ILE A 32 -8.98 5.79 -3.90
C ILE A 32 -8.40 6.07 -5.29
N THR A 33 -7.57 7.10 -5.42
CA THR A 33 -7.04 7.52 -6.72
C THR A 33 -6.13 6.48 -7.36
N LEU A 34 -5.61 5.51 -6.61
CA LEU A 34 -4.81 4.42 -7.15
C LEU A 34 -5.62 3.53 -8.10
N TYR A 35 -6.95 3.49 -7.96
CA TYR A 35 -7.83 2.70 -8.81
C TYR A 35 -8.49 3.61 -9.86
N HIS A 36 -7.69 4.01 -10.85
CA HIS A 36 -8.12 4.90 -11.93
C HIS A 36 -8.05 4.23 -13.31
N SER A 37 -8.86 4.75 -14.24
CA SER A 37 -8.60 4.69 -15.68
C SER A 37 -8.27 6.09 -16.18
N ILE A 38 -7.56 6.21 -17.30
CA ILE A 38 -7.20 7.50 -17.88
C ILE A 38 -7.86 7.60 -19.25
N LYS A 39 -8.65 8.67 -19.46
CA LYS A 39 -9.23 9.03 -20.77
C LYS A 39 -8.68 10.39 -21.18
N GLY A 40 -7.79 10.41 -22.18
CA GLY A 40 -7.02 11.60 -22.53
C GLY A 40 -6.09 12.01 -21.37
N ASN A 41 -6.29 13.20 -20.82
CA ASN A 41 -5.56 13.72 -19.65
C ASN A 41 -6.41 13.71 -18.36
N LYS A 42 -7.61 13.12 -18.38
CA LYS A 42 -8.53 13.09 -17.24
C LYS A 42 -8.53 11.71 -16.58
N PRO A 43 -8.19 11.61 -15.28
CA PRO A 43 -8.40 10.38 -14.53
C PRO A 43 -9.89 10.18 -14.23
N ASP A 44 -10.31 8.92 -14.28
CA ASP A 44 -11.67 8.47 -14.01
C ASP A 44 -11.61 7.33 -12.98
N PHE A 45 -12.41 7.45 -11.92
CA PHE A 45 -12.41 6.58 -10.75
C PHE A 45 -13.70 5.75 -10.61
N HIS A 46 -14.52 5.65 -11.67
CA HIS A 46 -15.81 4.94 -11.61
C HIS A 46 -15.70 3.45 -11.23
N THR A 47 -14.54 2.84 -11.45
CA THR A 47 -14.28 1.44 -11.08
C THR A 47 -13.92 1.27 -9.62
N ALA A 48 -13.62 2.35 -8.90
CA ALA A 48 -13.27 2.30 -7.50
C ALA A 48 -14.50 2.02 -6.61
N MET A 49 -14.27 1.38 -5.47
CA MET A 49 -15.33 1.05 -4.52
C MET A 49 -16.00 2.32 -3.97
N LEU A 50 -17.34 2.32 -3.91
CA LEU A 50 -18.12 3.45 -3.38
C LEU A 50 -17.73 3.80 -1.93
N PRO A 51 -17.73 5.09 -1.54
CA PRO A 51 -17.29 5.56 -0.21
C PRO A 51 -17.92 4.84 0.98
N LYS A 52 -19.20 4.49 0.87
CA LYS A 52 -19.95 3.78 1.92
C LYS A 52 -19.32 2.42 2.23
N TYR A 53 -18.98 1.65 1.19
CA TYR A 53 -18.43 0.30 1.34
C TYR A 53 -16.92 0.31 1.59
N SER A 54 -16.20 1.28 1.04
CA SER A 54 -14.75 1.36 1.16
C SER A 54 -14.30 1.71 2.58
N ARG A 55 -15.09 2.47 3.35
CA ARG A 55 -14.82 2.72 4.78
C ARG A 55 -14.82 1.43 5.59
N ASP A 56 -15.86 0.62 5.47
CA ASP A 56 -15.98 -0.63 6.20
C ASP A 56 -14.91 -1.64 5.77
N PHE A 57 -14.61 -1.69 4.48
CA PHE A 57 -13.53 -2.52 3.95
C PHE A 57 -12.17 -2.11 4.51
N PHE A 58 -11.87 -0.80 4.52
CA PHE A 58 -10.63 -0.26 5.06
C PHE A 58 -10.50 -0.54 6.56
N ASN A 59 -11.57 -0.34 7.34
CA ASN A 59 -11.57 -0.65 8.77
C ASN A 59 -11.27 -2.14 9.02
N LYS A 60 -11.88 -3.06 8.25
CA LYS A 60 -11.57 -4.50 8.34
C LYS A 60 -10.13 -4.81 7.96
N PHE A 61 -9.56 -4.11 6.99
CA PHE A 61 -8.16 -4.23 6.62
C PHE A 61 -7.24 -3.79 7.78
N ILE A 62 -7.52 -2.65 8.41
CA ILE A 62 -6.77 -2.16 9.59
C ILE A 62 -6.83 -3.17 10.73
N GLU A 63 -8.00 -3.71 11.06
CA GLU A 63 -8.14 -4.67 12.16
C GLU A 63 -7.32 -5.95 11.88
N LYS A 64 -7.31 -6.44 10.64
CA LYS A 64 -6.41 -7.53 10.25
C LYS A 64 -4.94 -7.18 10.43
N MET A 65 -4.53 -5.96 10.03
CA MET A 65 -3.15 -5.50 10.19
C MET A 65 -2.71 -5.46 11.65
N LYS A 66 -3.57 -4.93 12.54
CA LYS A 66 -3.32 -4.91 13.98
C LYS A 66 -3.20 -6.32 14.56
N ASN A 67 -4.10 -7.22 14.17
CA ASN A 67 -4.10 -8.61 14.63
C ASN A 67 -2.87 -9.40 14.16
N PHE A 68 -2.34 -9.11 12.96
CA PHE A 68 -1.17 -9.81 12.43
C PHE A 68 0.17 -9.23 12.88
N TYR A 69 0.19 -8.06 13.53
CA TYR A 69 1.42 -7.42 13.96
C TYR A 69 1.35 -6.95 15.43
N LYS A 70 1.18 -5.66 15.65
CA LYS A 70 1.09 -5.02 16.96
C LYS A 70 0.13 -3.83 16.84
N PRO A 71 -0.98 -3.78 17.57
CA PRO A 71 -1.97 -2.72 17.43
C PRO A 71 -1.39 -1.30 17.52
N GLU A 72 -0.43 -1.10 18.40
CA GLU A 72 0.26 0.17 18.65
C GLU A 72 1.19 0.61 17.51
N LYS A 73 1.67 -0.32 16.68
CA LYS A 73 2.54 -0.05 15.52
C LYS A 73 1.76 0.26 14.24
N ILE A 74 0.44 0.08 14.23
CA ILE A 74 -0.42 0.40 13.07
C ILE A 74 -1.05 1.78 13.28
N LYS A 75 -0.59 2.77 12.53
CA LYS A 75 -1.15 4.11 12.48
C LYS A 75 -2.11 4.24 11.30
N VAL A 76 -3.15 5.04 11.46
CA VAL A 76 -4.21 5.17 10.45
C VAL A 76 -4.51 6.64 10.23
N GLY A 77 -4.50 7.07 8.96
CA GLY A 77 -4.95 8.40 8.59
C GLY A 77 -6.46 8.55 8.62
N ALA A 78 -6.96 9.78 8.58
CA ALA A 78 -8.39 10.05 8.52
C ALA A 78 -8.97 9.60 7.16
N PHE A 79 -9.99 8.73 7.20
CA PHE A 79 -10.58 8.15 6.00
C PHE A 79 -11.43 9.18 5.23
N GLY A 80 -11.18 9.31 3.93
CA GLY A 80 -11.99 10.13 3.02
C GLY A 80 -11.88 11.65 3.26
N THR A 81 -10.91 12.10 4.05
CA THR A 81 -10.63 13.53 4.25
C THR A 81 -9.49 13.98 3.35
N HIS A 82 -9.44 15.29 3.08
CA HIS A 82 -8.25 15.89 2.50
C HIS A 82 -7.05 15.64 3.43
N SER A 83 -5.99 15.02 2.89
CA SER A 83 -4.82 14.61 3.65
C SER A 83 -3.59 15.31 3.08
N VAL A 84 -2.83 15.98 3.94
CA VAL A 84 -1.51 16.53 3.64
C VAL A 84 -0.50 15.67 4.40
N LEU A 85 0.46 15.09 3.67
CA LEU A 85 1.45 14.17 4.22
C LEU A 85 2.86 14.70 3.98
N SER A 86 3.68 14.70 5.02
CA SER A 86 5.13 14.87 4.91
C SER A 86 5.78 13.50 5.04
N LEU A 87 6.41 13.02 3.96
CA LEU A 87 7.05 11.71 3.90
C LEU A 87 8.56 11.89 3.72
N HIS A 88 9.34 11.35 4.63
CA HIS A 88 10.78 11.21 4.48
C HIS A 88 11.08 9.79 4.01
N ASN A 89 11.41 9.64 2.73
CA ASN A 89 11.71 8.34 2.15
C ASN A 89 13.21 8.08 2.25
N GLU A 90 13.61 7.21 3.17
CA GLU A 90 14.97 6.66 3.22
C GLU A 90 15.18 5.71 2.03
N GLY A 91 15.59 6.26 0.89
CA GLY A 91 15.58 5.58 -0.41
C GLY A 91 15.65 6.57 -1.59
N PRO A 92 15.21 6.16 -2.80
CA PRO A 92 13.80 5.88 -3.05
C PRO A 92 13.49 4.39 -3.26
N PHE A 93 12.59 3.85 -2.45
CA PHE A 93 12.16 2.45 -2.54
C PHE A 93 10.63 2.37 -2.47
N THR A 94 9.99 2.22 -3.63
CA THR A 94 8.52 2.17 -3.76
C THR A 94 8.09 0.84 -4.33
N ILE A 95 7.19 0.14 -3.64
CA ILE A 95 6.58 -1.11 -4.12
C ILE A 95 5.10 -0.88 -4.39
N VAL A 96 4.67 -1.26 -5.60
CA VAL A 96 3.25 -1.31 -5.96
C VAL A 96 2.74 -2.73 -5.77
N PHE A 97 1.68 -2.89 -4.98
CA PHE A 97 1.04 -4.17 -4.71
C PHE A 97 -0.40 -4.15 -5.23
N GLU A 98 -0.79 -5.14 -6.04
CA GLU A 98 -2.13 -5.28 -6.59
C GLU A 98 -2.73 -6.65 -6.19
N SER A 99 -3.96 -6.64 -5.70
CA SER A 99 -4.74 -7.83 -5.39
C SER A 99 -6.21 -7.60 -5.76
N PRO A 100 -6.84 -8.48 -6.56
CA PRO A 100 -6.24 -9.65 -7.22
C PRO A 100 -5.20 -9.23 -8.26
N THR A 101 -4.15 -10.04 -8.44
CA THR A 101 -3.12 -9.79 -9.45
C THR A 101 -3.78 -9.79 -10.82
N LYS A 102 -3.60 -8.72 -11.61
CA LYS A 102 -3.94 -8.78 -13.04
C LYS A 102 -3.08 -9.87 -13.67
N ARG A 103 -3.71 -10.92 -14.21
CA ARG A 103 -3.01 -11.88 -15.07
C ARG A 103 -2.44 -11.09 -16.25
N SER A 104 -1.13 -11.12 -16.43
CA SER A 104 -0.49 -10.55 -17.61
C SER A 104 -0.82 -11.41 -18.83
N ASN A 105 -1.86 -11.05 -19.58
CA ASN A 105 -1.96 -11.46 -20.97
C ASN A 105 -1.15 -10.45 -21.78
N ASN A 106 0.14 -10.74 -22.01
CA ASN A 106 0.86 -10.35 -23.22
C ASN A 106 2.29 -10.93 -23.24
N THR A 107 2.45 -11.99 -24.02
CA THR A 107 3.64 -12.18 -24.85
C THR A 107 3.79 -10.98 -25.78
N MET A 108 4.72 -10.08 -25.48
CA MET A 108 5.34 -9.24 -26.50
C MET A 108 6.76 -9.78 -26.67
N LYS A 109 6.97 -10.58 -27.73
CA LYS A 109 8.31 -10.83 -28.25
C LYS A 109 8.76 -9.52 -28.89
N CYS A 110 9.76 -8.87 -28.32
CA CYS A 110 10.52 -7.89 -29.08
C CYS A 110 11.45 -8.67 -30.02
N GLY A 111 11.27 -8.46 -31.32
CA GLY A 111 12.28 -8.73 -32.34
C GLY A 111 13.21 -7.53 -32.47
#